data_AF-A0A3A8YHQ4-F1
#
_entry.id   AF-A0A3A8YHQ4-F1
#
_cell.length_a   1.000
_cell.length_b   1.000
_cell.length_c   1.000
_cell.angle_alpha   90.00
_cell.angle_beta   90.00
_cell.angle_gamma   90.00
#
_symmetry.space_group_name_H-M   'P 1'
#
loop_
_entity.id
_entity.type
_entity.pdbx_description
1 polymer ?
#
loop_
_entity_poly.entity_id
_entity_poly.type
_entity_poly.pdbx_seq_one_letter_code
_entity_poly.pdbx_strand_id
1 'polypeptide(L)'
;MEKLILEPVKVPWKLSASDEIEIFRSDSGTVELLLIADLINEQSKRPEIDIYDAIDIVQICLRFQHVQYFEFSRPWMERFDLDPQKYELPPIDLGDRDRFFRTWFSEQICPYPNMFQVRNSDVKGRLGISDDTMSHWLLTGHDELVSVIAKSFSWNVVAHLQ
;
A
#
# COMPACT_ATOMS: atom_id res chain seq x y z
N MET A 1 2.66 6.26 24.58
CA MET A 1 1.99 6.56 23.30
C MET A 1 1.43 5.25 22.79
N GLU A 2 0.15 5.19 22.42
CA GLU A 2 -0.43 3.99 21.82
C GLU A 2 0.18 3.78 20.44
N LYS A 3 0.38 2.52 20.02
CA LYS A 3 0.94 2.20 18.70
C LYS A 3 -0.11 2.43 17.61
N LEU A 4 0.37 2.78 16.43
CA LEU A 4 -0.44 2.84 15.21
C LEU A 4 -0.60 1.43 14.65
N ILE A 5 -1.82 0.92 14.60
CA ILE A 5 -2.08 -0.44 14.10
C ILE A 5 -2.26 -0.37 12.59
N LEU A 6 -1.52 -1.21 11.86
CA LEU A 6 -1.56 -1.28 10.41
C LEU A 6 -2.44 -2.43 9.94
N GLU A 7 -3.53 -2.11 9.26
CA GLU A 7 -4.42 -3.08 8.62
C GLU A 7 -4.14 -3.11 7.11
N PRO A 8 -3.71 -4.24 6.53
CA PRO A 8 -3.51 -4.35 5.08
C PRO A 8 -4.77 -4.00 4.30
N VAL A 9 -4.63 -3.19 3.25
CA VAL A 9 -5.75 -2.96 2.34
C VAL A 9 -6.03 -4.22 1.52
N LYS A 10 -7.30 -4.48 1.23
CA LYS A 10 -7.69 -5.66 0.45
C LYS A 10 -7.62 -5.34 -1.04
N VAL A 11 -6.50 -5.66 -1.68
CA VAL A 11 -6.22 -5.39 -3.10
C VAL A 11 -5.49 -6.58 -3.73
N PRO A 12 -5.61 -6.80 -5.05
CA PRO A 12 -4.98 -7.94 -5.72
C PRO A 12 -3.51 -7.73 -6.06
N TRP A 13 -2.97 -6.53 -5.82
CA TRP A 13 -1.59 -6.14 -6.15
C TRP A 13 -0.74 -5.95 -4.89
N LYS A 14 0.57 -5.97 -5.06
CA LYS A 14 1.56 -5.58 -4.05
C LYS A 14 2.40 -4.45 -4.61
N LEU A 15 2.55 -3.34 -3.90
CA LEU A 15 3.48 -2.30 -4.35
C LEU A 15 4.89 -2.89 -4.40
N SER A 16 5.49 -2.79 -5.57
CA SER A 16 6.89 -3.11 -5.79
C SER A 16 7.69 -1.89 -5.31
N ALA A 17 8.87 -2.13 -4.77
CA ALA A 17 9.82 -1.07 -4.44
C ALA A 17 10.06 -0.23 -5.71
N SER A 18 9.45 0.95 -5.83
CA SER A 18 9.73 1.86 -6.95
C SER A 18 10.49 3.07 -6.43
N ASP A 19 11.63 3.34 -7.06
CA ASP A 19 12.45 4.54 -6.86
C ASP A 19 11.77 5.82 -7.39
N GLU A 20 10.57 5.71 -7.97
CA GLU A 20 9.90 6.79 -8.70
C GLU A 20 8.38 6.79 -8.42
N ILE A 21 7.98 7.18 -7.21
CA ILE A 21 6.58 7.56 -6.96
C ILE A 21 6.35 8.93 -7.61
N GLU A 22 5.58 8.96 -8.70
CA GLU A 22 5.11 10.22 -9.27
C GLU A 22 3.84 10.69 -8.55
N ILE A 23 3.82 11.96 -8.15
CA ILE A 23 2.74 12.54 -7.36
C ILE A 23 2.08 13.67 -8.16
N PHE A 24 0.79 13.52 -8.40
CA PHE A 24 -0.03 14.55 -9.04
C PHE A 24 -1.07 15.05 -8.05
N ARG A 25 -1.22 16.37 -7.98
CA ARG A 25 -2.20 17.02 -7.11
C ARG A 25 -3.10 17.90 -7.95
N SER A 26 -4.39 17.85 -7.64
CA SER A 26 -5.39 18.74 -8.25
C SER A 26 -5.99 19.67 -7.19
N ASP A 27 -6.43 20.84 -7.63
CA ASP A 27 -7.12 21.82 -6.78
C ASP A 27 -8.46 21.27 -6.22
N SER A 28 -8.99 20.20 -6.81
CA SER A 28 -10.22 19.52 -6.36
C SER A 28 -10.04 18.69 -5.08
N GLY A 29 -8.86 18.71 -4.46
CA GLY A 29 -8.56 17.87 -3.30
C GLY A 29 -8.39 16.39 -3.65
N THR A 30 -7.96 16.11 -4.88
CA THR A 30 -7.60 14.76 -5.32
C THR A 30 -6.08 14.66 -5.44
N VAL A 31 -5.51 13.57 -4.91
CA VAL A 31 -4.10 13.20 -5.10
C VAL A 31 -4.02 11.89 -5.85
N GLU A 32 -3.21 11.87 -6.89
CA GLU A 32 -2.91 10.67 -7.67
C GLU A 32 -1.45 10.29 -7.51
N LEU A 33 -1.21 8.99 -7.32
CA LEU A 33 0.12 8.40 -7.23
C LEU A 33 0.27 7.38 -8.34
N LEU A 34 1.32 7.51 -9.16
CA LEU A 34 1.71 6.46 -10.10
C LEU A 34 2.81 5.63 -9.46
N LEU A 35 2.59 4.32 -9.43
CA LEU A 35 3.41 3.35 -8.70
C LEU A 35 3.61 2.09 -9.52
N ILE A 36 4.70 1.37 -9.29
CA ILE A 36 4.90 0.02 -9.83
C ILE A 36 4.36 -1.00 -8.82
N ALA A 37 3.67 -2.01 -9.32
CA ALA A 37 3.12 -3.08 -8.51
C ALA A 37 3.24 -4.44 -9.18
N ASP A 38 3.39 -5.48 -8.36
CA ASP A 38 3.24 -6.87 -8.71
C ASP A 38 1.73 -7.17 -8.69
N LEU A 39 1.16 -7.63 -9.81
CA LEU A 39 -0.26 -7.97 -9.92
C LEU A 39 -0.42 -9.43 -10.34
N ILE A 40 -1.22 -10.20 -9.60
CA ILE A 40 -1.52 -11.57 -10.02
C ILE A 40 -2.30 -11.58 -11.33
N ASN A 41 -1.93 -12.47 -12.24
CA ASN A 41 -2.58 -12.63 -13.53
C ASN A 41 -3.44 -13.90 -13.58
N GLU A 42 -4.13 -14.13 -14.70
CA GLU A 42 -5.04 -15.27 -14.85
C GLU A 42 -4.32 -16.64 -14.76
N GLN A 43 -3.00 -16.69 -14.96
CA GLN A 43 -2.23 -17.92 -14.81
C GLN A 43 -2.10 -18.36 -13.36
N SER A 44 -2.28 -17.46 -12.39
CA SER A 44 -2.22 -17.78 -10.95
C SER A 44 -3.26 -18.83 -10.51
N LYS A 45 -4.28 -19.09 -11.33
CA LYS A 45 -5.33 -20.08 -11.09
C LYS A 45 -4.96 -21.48 -11.56
N ARG A 46 -3.84 -21.63 -12.28
CA ARG A 46 -3.38 -22.92 -12.80
C ARG A 46 -2.66 -23.72 -11.72
N PRO A 47 -2.87 -25.04 -11.65
CA PRO A 47 -2.06 -25.89 -10.78
C PRO A 47 -0.60 -25.88 -11.24
N GLU A 48 0.33 -25.89 -10.28
CA GLU A 48 1.79 -26.05 -10.52
C GLU A 48 2.45 -24.94 -11.36
N ILE A 49 1.84 -23.74 -11.42
CA ILE A 49 2.43 -22.58 -12.12
C ILE A 49 3.65 -22.04 -11.36
N ASP A 50 4.65 -21.58 -12.10
CA ASP A 50 5.75 -20.81 -11.52
C ASP A 50 5.21 -19.46 -11.02
N ILE A 51 5.67 -19.01 -9.85
CA ILE A 51 5.26 -17.73 -9.26
C ILE A 51 5.49 -16.57 -10.23
N TYR A 52 6.59 -16.59 -10.97
CA TYR A 52 6.94 -15.51 -11.90
C TYR A 52 6.04 -15.50 -13.14
N ASP A 53 5.50 -16.65 -13.55
CA ASP A 53 4.55 -16.71 -14.67
C ASP A 53 3.13 -16.24 -14.25
N ALA A 54 2.86 -16.22 -12.94
CA ALA A 54 1.57 -15.87 -12.35
C ALA A 54 1.46 -14.39 -11.93
N ILE A 55 2.49 -13.58 -12.17
CA ILE A 55 2.58 -12.18 -11.75
C ILE A 55 2.98 -11.32 -12.94
N ASP A 56 2.17 -10.30 -13.21
CA ASP A 56 2.51 -9.21 -14.13
C ASP A 56 3.14 -8.06 -13.33
N ILE A 57 4.13 -7.39 -13.93
CA ILE A 57 4.63 -6.12 -13.41
C ILE A 57 3.82 -5.02 -14.08
N VAL A 58 3.10 -4.24 -13.29
CA VAL A 58 2.21 -3.20 -13.79
C VAL A 58 2.54 -1.84 -13.19
N GLN A 59 2.21 -0.78 -13.92
CA GLN A 59 2.06 0.54 -13.35
C GLN A 59 0.60 0.73 -12.95
N ILE A 60 0.36 1.13 -11.70
CA ILE A 60 -0.97 1.46 -11.18
C ILE A 60 -1.06 2.95 -10.88
N CYS A 61 -2.28 3.49 -11.02
CA CYS A 61 -2.64 4.80 -10.50
C CYS A 61 -3.49 4.62 -9.25
N LEU A 62 -3.02 5.10 -8.10
CA LEU A 62 -3.82 5.23 -6.89
C LEU A 62 -4.39 6.64 -6.81
N ARG A 63 -5.71 6.76 -6.70
CA ARG A 63 -6.41 8.04 -6.64
C ARG A 63 -7.13 8.19 -5.31
N PHE A 64 -6.69 9.16 -4.52
CA PHE A 64 -7.28 9.54 -3.23
C PHE A 64 -8.21 10.73 -3.40
N GLN A 65 -9.43 10.64 -2.87
CA GLN A 65 -10.44 11.69 -2.99
C GLN A 65 -10.65 12.42 -1.66
N HIS A 66 -10.90 13.73 -1.75
CA HIS A 66 -11.11 14.61 -0.60
C HIS A 66 -9.94 14.57 0.39
N VAL A 67 -8.72 14.73 -0.10
CA VAL A 67 -7.50 14.68 0.70
C VAL A 67 -7.43 15.88 1.64
N GLN A 68 -7.31 15.63 2.95
CA GLN A 68 -7.09 16.65 3.96
C GLN A 68 -5.64 16.72 4.44
N TYR A 69 -4.88 15.64 4.24
CA TYR A 69 -3.47 15.58 4.55
C TYR A 69 -2.76 14.68 3.56
N PHE A 70 -1.58 15.11 3.14
CA PHE A 70 -0.68 14.33 2.34
C PHE A 70 0.75 14.65 2.77
N GLU A 71 1.49 13.61 3.12
CA GLU A 71 2.90 13.69 3.44
C GLU A 71 3.65 12.60 2.67
N PHE A 72 4.69 13.03 1.98
CA PHE A 72 5.67 12.14 1.38
C PHE A 72 6.95 12.32 2.16
N SER A 73 7.50 11.22 2.66
CA SER A 73 8.74 11.22 3.43
C SER A 73 9.63 10.07 3.00
N ARG A 74 10.94 10.30 3.02
CA ARG A 74 11.91 9.21 2.97
C ARG A 74 12.21 8.79 4.41
N PRO A 75 12.21 7.49 4.75
CA PRO A 75 12.48 7.06 6.11
C PRO A 75 13.89 7.53 6.52
N TRP A 76 14.01 8.01 7.76
CA TRP A 76 15.26 8.57 8.31
C TRP A 76 16.25 7.50 8.80
N MET A 77 15.91 6.21 8.66
CA MET A 77 16.66 5.09 9.22
C MET A 77 17.45 4.34 8.14
N GLU A 78 18.67 3.91 8.47
CA GLU A 78 19.52 3.02 7.65
C GLU A 78 18.96 1.59 7.50
N ARG A 79 17.88 1.25 8.22
CA ARG A 79 17.14 -0.01 8.07
C ARG A 79 15.72 0.31 7.61
N PHE A 80 15.36 -0.25 6.45
CA PHE A 80 14.13 -0.03 5.67
C PHE A 80 12.87 -0.62 6.32
N ASP A 81 12.77 -0.57 7.64
CA ASP A 81 11.65 -1.11 8.39
C ASP A 81 10.88 0.00 9.10
N LEU A 82 9.55 -0.14 9.11
CA LEU A 82 8.69 0.69 9.93
C LEU A 82 9.11 0.59 11.40
N ASP A 83 9.23 1.74 12.08
CA ASP A 83 9.62 1.78 13.49
C ASP A 83 8.68 0.91 14.34
N PRO A 84 9.15 -0.21 14.92
CA PRO A 84 8.31 -1.12 15.70
C PRO A 84 7.87 -0.51 17.04
N GLN A 85 8.47 0.60 17.46
CA GLN A 85 7.98 1.37 18.61
C GLN A 85 6.76 2.22 18.25
N LYS A 86 6.65 2.65 16.99
CA LYS A 86 5.55 3.47 16.47
C LYS A 86 4.41 2.64 15.89
N TYR A 87 4.73 1.60 15.11
CA TYR A 87 3.77 0.80 14.35
C TYR A 87 3.62 -0.61 14.93
N GLU A 88 2.38 -1.10 14.94
CA GLU A 88 2.05 -2.49 15.13
C GLU A 88 1.74 -3.11 13.76
N LEU A 89 2.65 -3.98 13.32
CA LEU A 89 2.55 -4.66 12.03
C LEU A 89 1.53 -5.82 12.12
N PRO A 90 0.81 -6.11 11.02
CA PRO A 90 -0.04 -7.28 10.96
C PRO A 90 0.81 -8.56 11.12
N PRO A 91 0.26 -9.63 11.72
CA PRO A 91 0.96 -10.89 11.90
C PRO A 91 1.05 -11.62 10.56
N ILE A 92 2.01 -11.22 9.72
CA ILE A 92 2.24 -11.80 8.41
C ILE A 92 3.60 -12.49 8.41
N ASP A 93 3.58 -13.76 8.03
CA ASP A 93 4.78 -14.57 7.87
C ASP A 93 5.47 -14.20 6.55
N LEU A 94 6.39 -13.25 6.63
CA LEU A 94 7.21 -12.82 5.50
C LEU A 94 8.34 -13.82 5.17
N GLY A 95 8.57 -14.83 6.02
CA GLY A 95 9.67 -15.78 5.87
C GLY A 95 9.35 -16.95 4.94
N ASP A 96 8.09 -17.37 4.87
CA ASP A 96 7.61 -18.43 3.98
C ASP A 96 7.04 -17.84 2.68
N ARG A 97 7.94 -17.57 1.73
CA ARG A 97 7.61 -17.05 0.39
C ARG A 97 6.56 -17.91 -0.32
N ASP A 98 6.67 -19.23 -0.25
CA ASP A 98 5.73 -20.11 -0.95
C ASP A 98 4.34 -20.03 -0.34
N ARG A 99 4.24 -19.97 0.99
CA ARG A 99 2.97 -19.76 1.68
C ARG A 99 2.36 -18.40 1.33
N PHE A 100 3.17 -17.34 1.28
CA PHE A 100 2.71 -16.02 0.87
C PHE A 100 2.04 -16.05 -0.52
N PHE A 101 2.72 -16.59 -1.53
CA PHE A 101 2.17 -16.66 -2.88
C PHE A 101 1.00 -17.63 -3.00
N ARG A 102 1.02 -18.78 -2.32
CA ARG A 102 -0.14 -19.69 -2.27
C ARG A 102 -1.37 -19.00 -1.70
N THR A 103 -1.23 -18.28 -0.59
CA THR A 103 -2.34 -17.51 0.00
C THR A 103 -2.82 -16.47 -0.99
N TRP A 104 -1.92 -15.66 -1.56
CA TRP A 104 -2.28 -14.64 -2.55
C TRP A 104 -3.02 -15.22 -3.76
N PHE A 105 -2.48 -16.28 -4.38
CA PHE A 105 -3.11 -16.93 -5.54
C PHE A 105 -4.46 -17.54 -5.19
N SER A 106 -4.62 -18.11 -3.99
CA SER A 106 -5.89 -18.71 -3.57
C SER A 106 -6.97 -17.67 -3.24
N GLU A 107 -6.60 -16.58 -2.58
CA GLU A 107 -7.54 -15.56 -2.11
C GLU A 107 -7.77 -14.45 -3.14
N GLN A 108 -6.91 -14.38 -4.16
CA GLN A 108 -6.87 -13.31 -5.16
C GLN A 108 -6.72 -11.90 -4.54
N ILE A 109 -6.24 -11.85 -3.30
CA ILE A 109 -5.98 -10.65 -2.51
C ILE A 109 -4.57 -10.79 -1.96
N CYS A 110 -3.76 -9.74 -2.11
CA CYS A 110 -2.41 -9.72 -1.61
C CYS A 110 -2.41 -9.70 -0.08
N PRO A 111 -1.74 -10.64 0.60
CA PRO A 111 -1.67 -10.65 2.06
C PRO A 111 -0.96 -9.40 2.61
N TYR A 112 0.07 -8.91 1.92
CA TYR A 112 0.90 -7.78 2.32
C TYR A 112 1.14 -6.84 1.13
N PRO A 113 0.19 -5.94 0.82
CA PRO A 113 0.23 -5.13 -0.40
C PRO A 113 1.15 -3.92 -0.32
N ASN A 114 1.83 -3.71 0.82
CA ASN A 114 2.59 -2.50 1.13
C ASN A 114 1.74 -1.21 1.18
N MET A 115 0.44 -1.37 1.43
CA MET A 115 -0.49 -0.28 1.72
C MET A 115 -1.41 -0.68 2.87
N PHE A 116 -1.60 0.24 3.81
CA PHE A 116 -2.30 -0.03 5.06
C PHE A 116 -3.32 1.07 5.37
N GLN A 117 -4.43 0.67 5.97
CA GLN A 117 -5.25 1.58 6.76
C GLN A 117 -4.63 1.68 8.16
N VAL A 118 -4.45 2.90 8.65
CA VAL A 118 -3.86 3.15 9.96
C VAL A 118 -4.97 3.39 10.98
N ARG A 119 -5.10 2.50 11.96
CA ARG A 119 -5.94 2.72 13.15
C ARG A 119 -5.18 3.57 14.17
N ASN A 120 -5.94 4.23 15.04
CA ASN A 120 -5.41 5.12 16.09
C ASN A 120 -4.50 6.23 15.52
N SER A 121 -4.84 6.75 14.33
CA SER A 121 -4.06 7.76 13.62
C SER A 121 -3.74 8.99 14.49
N ASP A 122 -2.47 9.12 14.85
CA ASP A 122 -1.91 10.28 15.53
C ASP A 122 -1.99 11.55 14.66
N VAL A 123 -1.86 11.40 13.34
CA VAL A 123 -2.02 12.46 12.36
C VAL A 123 -3.42 13.06 12.40
N LYS A 124 -4.48 12.24 12.45
CA LYS A 124 -5.86 12.74 12.60
C LYS A 124 -6.01 13.54 13.89
N GLY A 125 -5.48 13.03 15.00
CA GLY A 125 -5.53 13.71 16.30
C GLY A 125 -4.79 15.06 16.31
N ARG A 126 -3.56 15.10 15.77
CA ARG A 126 -2.74 16.32 15.66
C ARG A 126 -3.38 17.39 14.79
N LEU A 127 -4.07 16.99 13.72
CA LEU A 127 -4.73 17.91 12.78
C LEU A 127 -6.16 18.26 13.19
N GLY A 128 -6.68 17.69 14.28
CA GLY A 128 -8.06 17.90 14.73
C GLY A 128 -9.11 17.32 13.77
N ILE A 129 -8.75 16.30 12.98
CA ILE A 129 -9.66 15.64 12.03
C ILE A 129 -10.50 14.61 12.80
N SER A 130 -11.69 15.03 13.23
CA SER A 130 -12.68 14.17 13.89
C SER A 130 -13.68 13.50 12.94
N ASP A 131 -13.59 13.77 11.64
CA ASP A 131 -14.48 13.19 10.64
C ASP A 131 -14.19 11.68 10.50
N ASP A 132 -15.15 10.85 10.88
CA ASP A 132 -15.06 9.39 10.81
C ASP A 132 -15.13 8.86 9.37
N THR A 133 -15.57 9.68 8.41
CA THR A 133 -15.53 9.34 6.99
C THR A 133 -14.12 9.44 6.40
N MET A 134 -13.19 10.06 7.12
CA MET A 134 -11.79 10.21 6.71
C MET A 134 -10.94 9.08 7.27
N SER A 135 -10.23 8.39 6.38
CA SER A 135 -9.30 7.31 6.72
C SER A 135 -7.85 7.78 6.58
N HIS A 136 -6.98 7.22 7.42
CA HIS A 136 -5.53 7.35 7.27
C HIS A 136 -5.01 6.14 6.48
N TRP A 137 -4.36 6.42 5.36
CA TRP A 137 -3.69 5.46 4.51
C TRP A 137 -2.17 5.65 4.60
N LEU A 138 -1.44 4.55 4.71
CA LEU A 138 0.01 4.52 4.73
C LEU A 138 0.50 3.59 3.62
N LEU A 139 1.33 4.10 2.72
CA LEU A 139 2.00 3.30 1.69
C LEU A 139 3.47 3.20 2.06
N THR A 140 4.02 2.00 1.92
CA THR A 140 5.41 1.69 2.26
C THR A 140 6.14 1.22 1.00
N GLY A 141 6.94 2.10 0.39
CA GLY A 141 7.94 1.73 -0.60
C GLY A 141 9.23 1.25 0.07
N HIS A 142 10.26 0.98 -0.72
CA HIS A 142 11.58 0.63 -0.20
C HIS A 142 12.21 1.83 0.51
N ASP A 143 12.22 2.99 -0.14
CA ASP A 143 12.85 4.23 0.36
C ASP A 143 11.85 5.34 0.66
N GLU A 144 10.56 5.03 0.65
CA GLU A 144 9.51 6.04 0.59
C GLU A 144 8.32 5.64 1.46
N LEU A 145 7.80 6.60 2.21
CA LEU A 145 6.63 6.46 3.04
C LEU A 145 5.63 7.57 2.66
N VAL A 146 4.44 7.17 2.25
CA VAL A 146 3.37 8.10 1.90
C VAL A 146 2.24 7.98 2.90
N SER A 147 1.94 9.07 3.60
CA SER A 147 0.81 9.19 4.52
C SER A 147 -0.26 10.06 3.88
N VAL A 148 -1.49 9.56 3.84
CA VAL A 148 -2.64 10.26 3.25
C VAL A 148 -3.83 10.19 4.20
N ILE A 149 -4.43 11.34 4.54
CA ILE A 149 -5.76 11.38 5.15
C ILE A 149 -6.77 11.75 4.05
N ALA A 150 -7.61 10.79 3.66
CA ALA A 150 -8.57 10.92 2.57
C ALA A 150 -9.87 10.19 2.87
N LYS A 151 -10.96 10.57 2.20
CA LYS A 151 -12.27 9.93 2.36
C LYS A 151 -12.29 8.52 1.76
N SER A 152 -11.66 8.36 0.60
CA SER A 152 -11.61 7.10 -0.14
C SER A 152 -10.37 7.06 -1.01
N PHE A 153 -10.06 5.86 -1.50
CA PHE A 153 -9.14 5.67 -2.60
C PHE A 153 -9.76 4.75 -3.66
N SER A 154 -9.23 4.84 -4.87
CA SER A 154 -9.51 3.95 -5.98
C SER A 154 -8.19 3.64 -6.69
N TRP A 155 -8.18 2.58 -7.49
CA TRP A 155 -6.99 2.23 -8.24
C TRP A 155 -7.35 1.66 -9.62
N ASN A 156 -6.43 1.78 -10.56
CA ASN A 156 -6.50 1.13 -11.86
C ASN A 156 -5.09 0.84 -12.38
N VAL A 157 -4.96 -0.21 -13.21
CA VAL A 157 -3.76 -0.42 -14.03
C VAL A 157 -3.73 0.67 -15.12
N VAL A 158 -2.57 1.27 -15.35
CA VAL A 158 -2.34 2.24 -16.43
C VAL A 158 -1.36 1.72 -17.50
N ALA A 159 -0.47 0.79 -17.14
CA ALA A 159 0.42 0.12 -18.08
C ALA A 159 0.81 -1.27 -17.58
N HIS A 160 1.02 -2.22 -18.50
CA HIS A 160 1.72 -3.48 -18.24
C HIS A 160 3.19 -3.29 -18.66
N LEU A 161 4.10 -3.56 -17.74
CA LEU A 161 5.53 -3.35 -17.93
C LEU A 161 6.23 -4.64 -18.32
N GLN A 162 5.85 -5.78 -17.71
CA GLN A 162 6.34 -7.13 -18.01
C GLN A 162 5.27 -8.18 -17.69
#